data_AF-A0A850QVF9-F1
#
_entry.id   AF-A0A850QVF9-F1
#
_cell.length_a   1.000
_cell.length_b   1.000
_cell.length_c   1.000
_cell.angle_alpha   90.00
_cell.angle_beta   90.00
_cell.angle_gamma   90.00
#
_symmetry.space_group_name_H-M   'P 1'
#
loop_
_entity.id
_entity.type
_entity.pdbx_description
1 polymer ?
#
loop_
_entity_poly.entity_id
_entity_poly.type
_entity_poly.pdbx_seq_one_letter_code
_entity_poly.pdbx_strand_id
1 'polypeptide(L)' 'ANMNRRLMPELETVFLTPAEENSFISSTIVKEVALHKGDVSQFVAPLVKEKLSLKFKE' A
#
# COMPACT_ATOMS: atom_id res chain seq x y z
N ALA A 1 -4.91 16.04 -4.40
CA ALA A 1 -4.35 17.39 -4.17
C ALA A 1 -5.42 18.50 -4.11
N ASN A 2 -6.50 18.47 -4.89
CA ASN A 2 -7.47 19.59 -4.97
C ASN A 2 -8.09 19.99 -3.63
N MET A 3 -8.40 19.03 -2.76
CA MET A 3 -8.93 19.31 -1.42
C MET A 3 -7.89 20.03 -0.56
N ASN A 4 -6.64 19.56 -0.56
CA ASN A 4 -5.56 20.16 0.22
C ASN A 4 -5.27 21.60 -0.23
N ARG A 5 -5.36 21.89 -1.53
CA ARG A 5 -5.18 23.26 -2.05
C ARG A 5 -6.22 24.25 -1.51
N ARG A 6 -7.44 23.79 -1.19
CA ARG A 6 -8.48 24.62 -0.57
C ARG A 6 -8.28 24.79 0.94
N LEU A 7 -7.77 23.76 1.61
CA LEU A 7 -7.64 23.74 3.07
C LEU A 7 -6.32 24.36 3.56
N MET A 8 -5.25 24.27 2.76
CA MET A 8 -3.90 24.73 3.11
C MET A 8 -3.18 25.22 1.83
N PRO A 9 -3.45 26.46 1.37
CA PRO A 9 -2.98 26.98 0.09
C PRO A 9 -1.46 27.02 -0.09
N GLU A 10 -0.71 27.10 1.02
CA GLU A 10 0.76 27.07 1.05
C GLU A 10 1.36 25.66 0.89
N LEU A 11 0.54 24.60 0.97
CA LEU A 11 0.99 23.23 0.77
C LEU A 11 1.03 22.87 -0.72
N GLU A 12 2.23 22.58 -1.22
CA GLU A 12 2.41 22.00 -2.55
C GLU A 12 2.39 20.46 -2.49
N THR A 13 1.65 19.82 -3.40
CA THR A 13 1.61 18.36 -3.51
C THR A 13 2.34 17.93 -4.77
N VAL A 14 3.48 17.25 -4.60
CA VAL A 14 4.24 16.67 -5.72
C VAL A 14 3.81 15.22 -5.95
N PHE A 15 3.58 14.87 -7.21
CA PHE A 15 3.28 13.50 -7.62
C PHE A 15 4.51 12.87 -8.27
N LEU A 16 4.86 11.67 -7.82
CA LEU A 16 5.93 10.87 -8.41
C LEU A 16 5.33 9.55 -8.90
N THR A 17 5.73 9.15 -10.10
CA THR A 17 5.35 7.86 -10.67
C THR A 17 6.17 6.76 -10.00
N PRO A 18 5.56 5.65 -9.55
CA PRO A 18 6.32 4.51 -9.06
C PRO A 18 7.13 3.88 -10.20
N ALA A 19 8.10 3.03 -9.84
CA ALA A 19 8.72 2.13 -10.80
C ALA A 19 7.66 1.19 -11.41
N GLU A 20 7.86 0.76 -12.66
CA GLU A 20 6.88 0.00 -13.45
C GLU A 20 6.44 -1.28 -12.73
N GLU A 21 7.39 -1.98 -12.12
CA GLU A 21 7.19 -3.20 -11.35
C GLU A 21 6.30 -3.02 -10.10
N ASN A 22 6.09 -1.78 -9.66
CA ASN A 22 5.26 -1.46 -8.49
C ASN A 22 3.93 -0.80 -8.86
N SER A 23 3.69 -0.52 -10.14
CA SER A 23 2.52 0.23 -10.63
C SER A 23 1.17 -0.42 -10.32
N PHE A 24 1.15 -1.75 -10.16
CA PHE A 24 -0.07 -2.54 -9.90
C PHE A 24 -0.34 -2.80 -8.42
N ILE A 25 0.55 -2.39 -7.51
CA ILE A 25 0.43 -2.73 -6.08
C ILE A 25 -0.70 -1.92 -5.44
N SER A 26 -1.65 -2.62 -4.82
CA SER A 26 -2.74 -2.03 -4.03
C SER A 26 -2.79 -2.66 -2.64
N SER A 27 -2.81 -1.83 -1.59
CA SER A 27 -2.97 -2.29 -0.21
C SER A 27 -4.25 -3.10 0.00
N THR A 28 -5.33 -2.78 -0.73
CA THR A 28 -6.59 -3.53 -0.65
C THR A 28 -6.38 -4.96 -1.16
N ILE A 29 -5.78 -5.11 -2.35
CA ILE A 29 -5.55 -6.42 -2.97
C ILE A 29 -4.55 -7.23 -2.13
N VAL A 30 -3.45 -6.64 -1.69
CA VAL A 30 -2.45 -7.32 -0.85
C VAL A 30 -3.07 -7.84 0.46
N LYS A 31 -3.92 -7.03 1.11
CA LYS A 31 -4.63 -7.48 2.33
C LYS A 31 -5.63 -8.59 2.03
N GLU A 32 -6.32 -8.54 0.88
CA GLU A 32 -7.26 -9.59 0.47
C GLU A 32 -6.57 -10.93 0.23
N VAL A 33 -5.44 -10.93 -0.46
CA VAL A 33 -4.61 -12.14 -0.69
C VAL A 33 -4.12 -12.70 0.65
N ALA A 34 -3.60 -11.84 1.53
CA ALA A 34 -3.12 -12.26 2.85
C ALA A 34 -4.25 -12.82 3.73
N LEU A 35 -5.45 -12.22 3.69
CA LEU A 35 -6.65 -12.71 4.38
C LEU A 35 -7.02 -14.13 3.93
N HIS A 36 -6.86 -14.43 2.63
CA HIS A 36 -7.10 -15.75 2.05
C HIS A 36 -5.87 -16.68 2.12
N LYS A 37 -4.89 -16.39 2.98
CA LYS A 37 -3.68 -17.20 3.22
C LYS A 37 -2.76 -17.33 2.00
N GLY A 38 -2.89 -16.46 1.01
CA GLY A 38 -1.98 -16.37 -0.13
C GLY A 38 -0.63 -15.74 0.24
N ASP A 39 0.42 -16.06 -0.52
CA ASP A 39 1.73 -15.45 -0.32
C ASP A 39 1.78 -14.03 -0.90
N VAL A 40 2.26 -13.08 -0.09
CA VAL A 40 2.42 -11.68 -0.47
C VAL A 40 3.88 -11.22 -0.45
N SER A 41 4.83 -12.15 -0.32
CA SER A 41 6.27 -11.85 -0.17
C SER A 41 6.86 -10.99 -1.29
N GLN A 42 6.30 -11.06 -2.50
CA GLN A 42 6.75 -10.27 -3.65
C GLN A 42 6.20 -8.83 -3.66
N PHE A 43 5.20 -8.53 -2.83
CA PHE A 43 4.50 -7.24 -2.85
C PHE A 43 4.77 -6.39 -1.61
N VAL A 44 5.42 -6.96 -0.58
CA VAL A 44 5.67 -6.26 0.69
C VAL A 44 7.02 -6.62 1.28
N ALA A 45 7.57 -5.71 2.08
CA ALA A 45 8.76 -5.98 2.87
C ALA A 45 8.54 -7.13 3.88
N PRO A 46 9.58 -7.88 4.27
CA PRO A 46 9.48 -9.02 5.18
C PRO A 46 8.76 -8.69 6.50
N LEU A 47 9.05 -7.52 7.09
CA LEU A 47 8.39 -7.04 8.31
C LEU A 47 6.87 -6.92 8.12
N VAL A 48 6.42 -6.42 6.97
CA VAL A 48 4.99 -6.25 6.68
C VAL A 48 4.33 -7.61 6.46
N LYS A 49 5.00 -8.54 5.76
CA LYS A 49 4.53 -9.93 5.63
C LYS A 49 4.30 -10.57 6.99
N GLU A 50 5.26 -10.45 7.91
CA GLU A 50 5.13 -10.98 9.27
C GLU A 50 3.91 -10.39 10.00
N LYS A 51 3.73 -9.06 9.93
CA LYS A 51 2.58 -8.39 10.58
C LYS A 51 1.24 -8.78 9.95
N LEU A 52 1.18 -8.97 8.63
CA LEU A 52 -0.02 -9.47 7.95
C LEU A 52 -0.34 -10.91 8.37
N SER A 53 0.65 -11.79 8.44
CA SER A 53 0.48 -13.16 8.91
C SER A 53 0.01 -13.23 10.37
N LEU A 54 0.48 -12.34 11.24
CA LEU A 54 -0.01 -12.25 12.62
C LEU A 54 -1.45 -11.72 12.69
N LYS A 55 -1.82 -10.80 11.80
CA LYS A 55 -3.16 -10.19 11.78
C LYS A 55 -4.26 -11.14 11.32
N PHE A 56 -3.97 -12.04 10.37
CA PHE A 56 -4.95 -12.95 9.75
C PHE A 56 -4.74 -14.41 10.16
N LYS A 57 -4.27 -14.64 11.39
CA LYS A 57 -3.93 -15.96 11.94
C LYS A 57 -5.14 -16.79 12.40
N GLU A 58 -6.35 -16.26 12.28
CA GLU A 58 -7.63 -16.89 12.65
C GLU A 58 -8.34 -17.49 11.43
#